data_AF-A0AA95ZLG8-F1
#
_entry.id   AF-A0AA95ZLG8-F1
#
_cell.length_a   1.000
_cell.length_b   1.000
_cell.length_c   1.000
_cell.angle_alpha   90.00
_cell.angle_beta   90.00
_cell.angle_gamma   90.00
#
_symmetry.space_group_name_H-M   'P 1'
#
loop_
_entity.id
_entity.type
_entity.pdbx_description
1 polymer ?
#
loop_
_entity_poly.entity_id
_entity_poly.type
_entity_poly.pdbx_seq_one_letter_code
_entity_poly.pdbx_strand_id
1 'polypeptide(L)'
;MARHDAILFRDPQSGRPFTWEFHRGGKAIEVPVAGRLVLDDPSAALAACEAGLGLFQSFELGLEPWLNSGRLVTVLDDWAEERFPLHAYYASRRQLPGKVRAFLDFITFSLAA
;
A
#
# COMPACT_ATOMS: atom_id res chain seq x y z
N MET A 1 15.94 9.92 -7.64
CA MET A 1 16.35 8.54 -7.31
C MET A 1 17.85 8.27 -7.40
N ALA A 2 18.70 9.15 -7.96
CA ALA A 2 20.15 8.90 -8.17
C ALA A 2 21.00 8.60 -6.91
N ARG A 3 20.40 8.44 -5.72
CA ARG A 3 21.06 8.09 -4.45
C ARG A 3 20.37 6.99 -3.64
N HIS A 4 19.15 6.57 -4.00
CA HIS A 4 18.41 5.56 -3.24
C HIS A 4 17.99 4.43 -4.18
N ASP A 5 18.29 3.20 -3.79
CA ASP A 5 17.83 2.00 -4.51
C ASP A 5 16.31 1.85 -4.36
N ALA A 6 15.65 1.28 -5.37
CA ALA A 6 14.25 0.89 -5.29
C ALA A 6 14.13 -0.51 -4.66
N ILE A 7 13.25 -0.65 -3.68
CA ILE A 7 12.78 -1.93 -3.15
C ILE A 7 11.52 -2.28 -3.92
N LEU A 8 11.60 -3.35 -4.70
CA LEU A 8 10.54 -3.80 -5.58
C LEU A 8 9.65 -4.81 -4.89
N PHE A 9 8.35 -4.78 -5.19
CA PHE A 9 7.38 -5.71 -4.65
C PHE A 9 6.83 -6.60 -5.75
N ARG A 10 6.84 -7.91 -5.51
CA ARG A 10 6.40 -8.92 -6.48
C ARG A 10 4.88 -8.92 -6.59
N ASP A 11 4.40 -8.80 -7.81
CA ASP A 11 3.01 -9.08 -8.13
C ASP A 11 2.76 -10.60 -8.05
N PRO A 12 1.87 -11.08 -7.15
CA PRO A 12 1.57 -12.49 -7.03
C PRO A 12 0.88 -13.08 -8.27
N GLN A 13 0.28 -12.26 -9.14
CA GLN A 13 -0.38 -12.73 -10.36
C GLN A 13 0.61 -12.95 -11.51
N SER A 14 1.46 -11.97 -11.81
CA SER A 14 2.42 -12.06 -12.91
C SER A 14 3.79 -12.62 -12.50
N GLY A 15 4.11 -12.63 -11.21
CA GLY A 15 5.43 -12.99 -10.67
C GLY A 15 6.51 -11.92 -10.92
N ARG A 16 6.18 -10.84 -11.63
CA ARG A 16 7.09 -9.71 -11.90
C ARG A 16 6.91 -8.62 -10.83
N PRO A 17 7.88 -7.72 -10.64
CA PRO A 17 7.65 -6.54 -9.83
C PRO A 17 6.49 -5.68 -10.34
N PHE A 18 5.73 -5.06 -9.43
CA PHE A 18 4.84 -3.98 -9.80
C PHE A 18 5.63 -2.81 -10.42
N THR A 19 5.11 -2.26 -11.51
CA THR A 19 5.60 -0.97 -12.04
C THR A 19 5.20 0.11 -11.05
N TRP A 20 6.12 1.03 -10.75
CA TRP A 20 5.77 2.14 -9.87
C TRP A 20 4.87 3.13 -10.60
N GLU A 21 3.76 3.50 -9.97
CA GLU A 21 2.80 4.45 -10.53
C GLU A 21 2.61 5.64 -9.59
N PHE A 22 2.55 6.85 -10.14
CA PHE A 22 2.43 8.09 -9.37
C PHE A 22 1.29 8.95 -9.91
N HIS A 23 0.49 9.53 -9.03
CA HIS A 23 -0.75 10.23 -9.39
C HIS A 23 -0.75 11.67 -8.90
N ARG A 24 -0.99 12.61 -9.82
CA ARG A 24 -1.11 14.05 -9.50
C ARG A 24 -2.06 14.76 -10.46
N GLY A 25 -2.99 15.54 -9.92
CA GLY A 25 -3.95 16.32 -10.70
C GLY A 25 -4.76 15.45 -11.68
N GLY A 26 -5.14 14.24 -11.27
CA GLY A 26 -5.85 13.27 -12.12
C GLY A 26 -5.02 12.67 -13.26
N LYS A 27 -3.69 12.82 -13.25
CA LYS A 27 -2.77 12.16 -14.17
C LYS A 27 -2.00 11.07 -13.44
N ALA A 28 -1.95 9.89 -14.04
CA ALA A 28 -1.08 8.79 -13.64
C ALA A 28 0.18 8.79 -14.51
N ILE A 29 1.34 8.55 -13.91
CA ILE A 29 2.59 8.26 -14.62
C ILE A 29 3.18 6.96 -14.11
N GLU A 30 3.54 6.09 -15.04
CA GLU A 30 4.35 4.90 -14.75
C GLU A 30 5.83 5.27 -14.80
N VAL A 31 6.58 4.86 -13.78
CA VAL A 31 8.02 5.08 -13.69
C VAL A 31 8.70 3.71 -13.62
N PRO A 32 9.39 3.29 -14.70
CA PRO A 32 10.18 2.08 -14.65
C PRO A 32 11.36 2.30 -13.70
N VAL A 33 11.41 1.48 -12.66
CA VAL A 33 12.48 1.49 -11.65
C VAL A 33 13.24 0.17 -11.70
N ALA A 34 14.55 0.26 -11.51
CA ALA A 34 15.40 -0.91 -11.29
C ALA A 34 15.79 -0.95 -9.81
N GLY A 35 15.73 -2.14 -9.22
CA GLY A 35 16.01 -2.37 -7.81
C GLY A 35 16.74 -3.70 -7.61
N ARG A 36 17.60 -3.75 -6.59
CA ARG A 36 18.37 -4.96 -6.26
C ARG A 36 17.60 -5.94 -5.38
N LEU A 37 16.56 -5.44 -4.71
CA LEU A 37 15.70 -6.22 -3.81
C LEU A 37 14.32 -6.35 -4.45
N VAL A 38 13.86 -7.58 -4.60
CA VAL A 38 12.48 -7.91 -4.96
C VAL A 38 11.91 -8.78 -3.85
N LEU A 39 10.91 -8.26 -3.14
CA LEU A 39 10.28 -8.88 -1.99
C LEU A 39 8.80 -9.13 -2.27
N ASP A 40 8.17 -10.00 -1.49
CA ASP A 40 6.74 -10.33 -1.55
C ASP A 40 6.04 -10.22 -0.19
N ASP A 41 6.78 -9.79 0.84
CA ASP A 41 6.27 -9.51 2.18
C ASP A 41 6.41 -8.02 2.52
N PRO A 42 5.31 -7.30 2.82
CA PRO A 42 5.38 -5.87 3.12
C PRO A 42 6.19 -5.55 4.37
N SER A 43 6.17 -6.42 5.39
CA SER A 43 6.91 -6.18 6.63
C SER A 43 8.43 -6.23 6.41
N ALA A 44 8.88 -7.15 5.55
CA ALA A 44 10.26 -7.23 5.10
C ALA A 44 10.68 -6.00 4.28
N ALA A 45 9.78 -5.50 3.41
CA ALA A 45 10.05 -4.29 2.63
C ALA A 45 10.17 -3.04 3.52
N LEU A 46 9.29 -2.89 4.52
CA LEU A 46 9.38 -1.80 5.50
C LEU A 46 10.67 -1.90 6.35
N ALA A 47 11.01 -3.10 6.82
CA ALA A 47 12.26 -3.32 7.55
C ALA A 47 13.50 -2.97 6.71
N ALA A 48 13.48 -3.24 5.40
CA ALA A 48 14.54 -2.83 4.48
C ALA A 48 14.62 -1.30 4.32
N CYS A 49 13.48 -0.61 4.22
CA CYS A 49 13.44 0.85 4.22
C CYS A 49 14.02 1.45 5.52
N GLU A 50 13.64 0.91 6.67
CA GLU A 50 14.15 1.36 7.97
C GLU A 50 15.66 1.12 8.12
N ALA A 51 16.17 0.03 7.56
CA ALA A 51 17.60 -0.24 7.50
C ALA A 51 18.36 0.65 6.49
N GLY A 52 17.67 1.58 5.82
CA GLY A 52 18.26 2.51 4.87
C GLY A 52 18.60 1.89 3.51
N LEU A 53 18.01 0.74 3.16
CA LEU A 53 18.33 0.02 1.93
C LEU A 53 17.65 0.59 0.69
N GLY A 54 16.66 1.48 0.83
CA GLY A 54 16.01 2.09 -0.31
C GLY A 54 14.61 2.63 -0.05
N LEU A 55 13.92 2.93 -1.16
CA LEU A 55 12.55 3.41 -1.19
C LEU A 55 11.60 2.27 -1.57
N PHE A 56 10.44 2.19 -0.93
CA PHE A 56 9.38 1.24 -1.21
C PHE A 56 8.08 2.01 -1.48
N GLN A 57 7.42 1.70 -2.60
CA GLN A 57 6.08 2.20 -2.88
C GLN A 57 5.05 1.28 -2.20
N SER A 58 4.39 1.79 -1.16
CA SER A 58 3.47 1.03 -0.32
C SER A 58 2.09 1.70 -0.26
N PHE A 59 1.09 0.97 0.19
CA PHE A 59 -0.18 1.54 0.63
C PHE A 59 0.01 2.16 2.01
N GLU A 60 -0.54 3.35 2.24
CA GLU A 60 -0.40 4.06 3.53
C GLU A 60 -1.09 3.32 4.70
N LEU A 61 -2.11 2.51 4.40
CA LEU A 61 -2.91 1.79 5.39
C LEU A 61 -2.02 0.93 6.31
N GLY A 62 -2.01 1.25 7.60
CA GLY A 62 -1.26 0.50 8.61
C GLY A 62 0.19 0.96 8.80
N LEU A 63 0.63 2.02 8.13
CA LEU A 63 1.99 2.57 8.27
C LEU A 63 2.12 3.62 9.38
N GLU A 64 1.02 3.97 10.05
CA GLU A 64 0.97 5.00 11.09
C GLU A 64 2.03 4.79 12.19
N PRO A 65 2.32 3.57 12.68
CA PRO A 65 3.37 3.37 13.69
C PRO A 65 4.77 3.79 13.22
N TRP A 66 5.09 3.61 11.95
CA TRP A 66 6.39 3.94 11.37
C TRP A 66 6.52 5.43 11.06
N LEU A 67 5.45 6.02 10.51
CA LEU A 67 5.42 7.44 10.16
C LEU A 67 5.39 8.32 11.41
N ASN A 68 4.53 8.01 12.39
CA ASN A 68 4.41 8.78 13.63
C ASN A 68 5.67 8.70 14.50
N SER A 69 6.43 7.60 14.42
CA SER A 69 7.71 7.47 15.13
C SER A 69 8.89 8.11 14.38
N GLY A 70 8.70 8.53 13.12
CA GLY A 70 9.76 9.05 12.26
C GLY A 70 10.79 8.00 11.81
N ARG A 71 10.50 6.70 12.03
CA ARG A 71 11.34 5.59 11.55
C ARG A 71 11.31 5.49 10.03
N LEU A 72 10.17 5.84 9.44
CA LEU A 72 9.99 6.06 8.02
C LEU A 72 9.44 7.46 7.78
N VAL A 73 9.69 7.98 6.59
CA VAL A 73 9.14 9.24 6.12
C VAL A 73 8.55 9.02 4.73
N THR A 74 7.47 9.72 4.43
CA THR A 74 6.93 9.76 3.08
C THR A 74 7.80 10.67 2.21
N VAL A 75 7.78 10.40 0.91
CA VAL A 75 8.42 11.22 -0.11
C VAL A 75 7.50 11.31 -1.31
N LEU A 76 7.61 12.39 -2.07
CA LEU A 76 6.76 12.64 -3.25
C LEU A 76 5.27 12.74 -2.89
N ASP A 77 4.91 13.33 -1.74
CA ASP A 77 3.52 13.46 -1.29
C ASP A 77 2.61 14.18 -2.31
N ASP A 78 3.19 15.11 -3.09
CA ASP A 78 2.56 15.77 -4.24
C ASP A 78 2.06 14.81 -5.33
N TRP A 79 2.48 13.55 -5.31
CA TRP A 79 2.21 12.51 -6.30
C TRP A 79 1.50 11.27 -5.70
N ALA A 80 0.96 11.41 -4.50
CA ALA A 80 0.28 10.34 -3.76
C ALA A 80 -1.26 10.44 -3.84
N GLU A 81 -1.82 10.93 -4.95
CA GLU A 81 -3.28 11.11 -5.08
C GLU A 81 -4.06 9.81 -5.32
N GLU A 82 -3.38 8.68 -5.59
CA GLU A 82 -4.08 7.42 -5.84
C GLU A 82 -4.82 6.92 -4.60
N ARG A 83 -6.04 6.42 -4.82
CA ARG A 83 -6.91 5.88 -3.77
C ARG A 83 -7.29 4.45 -4.10
N PHE A 84 -7.08 3.57 -3.13
CA PHE A 84 -7.51 2.18 -3.20
C PHE A 84 -8.76 2.01 -2.34
N PRO A 85 -9.97 1.99 -2.94
CA PRO A 85 -11.19 1.82 -2.17
C PRO A 85 -11.20 0.44 -1.50
N LEU A 86 -11.50 0.43 -0.20
CA LEU A 86 -11.66 -0.80 0.55
C LEU A 86 -13.08 -1.36 0.37
N HIS A 87 -13.18 -2.62 -0.03
CA HIS A 87 -14.46 -3.29 -0.29
C HIS A 87 -14.65 -4.51 0.62
N ALA A 88 -15.87 -4.69 1.14
CA ALA A 88 -16.28 -5.90 1.84
C ALA A 88 -17.09 -6.82 0.91
N TYR A 89 -16.60 -8.04 0.67
CA TYR A 89 -17.27 -9.02 -0.19
C TYR A 89 -17.97 -10.11 0.64
N TYR A 90 -19.23 -10.41 0.30
CA TYR A 90 -20.04 -11.44 0.97
C TYR A 90 -21.03 -12.11 0.01
N ALA A 91 -21.40 -13.36 0.30
CA ALA A 91 -22.02 -14.27 -0.68
C ALA A 91 -23.47 -13.98 -1.09
N SER A 92 -24.26 -13.21 -0.33
CA SER A 92 -25.69 -12.99 -0.66
C SER A 92 -26.17 -11.56 -0.45
N ARG A 93 -26.84 -11.00 -1.47
CA ARG A 93 -27.58 -9.72 -1.39
C ARG A 93 -28.99 -9.87 -0.82
N ARG A 94 -29.53 -11.09 -0.75
CA ARG A 94 -30.91 -11.38 -0.34
C ARG A 94 -30.86 -12.17 0.98
N GLN A 95 -31.32 -11.54 2.07
CA GLN A 95 -31.24 -12.04 3.45
C GLN A 95 -29.81 -12.17 4.00
N LEU A 96 -29.17 -11.02 4.23
CA LEU A 96 -27.88 -10.97 4.94
C LEU A 96 -28.07 -11.49 6.38
N PRO A 97 -27.36 -12.56 6.81
CA PRO A 97 -27.47 -13.06 8.17
C PRO A 97 -27.13 -11.97 9.20
N GLY A 98 -27.86 -11.90 10.31
CA GLY A 98 -27.67 -10.84 11.32
C GLY A 98 -26.23 -10.72 11.83
N LYS A 99 -25.53 -11.84 12.00
CA LYS A 99 -24.10 -11.87 12.37
C LYS A 99 -23.18 -11.19 11.35
N VAL A 100 -23.47 -11.34 10.06
CA VAL A 100 -22.66 -10.72 8.99
C VAL A 100 -22.95 -9.22 8.95
N ARG A 101 -24.21 -8.82 9.10
CA ARG A 101 -24.57 -7.40 9.22
C ARG A 101 -23.86 -6.74 10.40
N ALA A 102 -23.97 -7.33 11.59
CA ALA A 102 -23.32 -6.80 12.78
C ALA A 102 -21.80 -6.67 12.62
N PHE A 103 -21.15 -7.63 11.95
CA PHE A 103 -19.73 -7.55 11.64
C PHE A 103 -19.41 -6.44 10.62
N LEU A 104 -20.19 -6.31 9.54
CA LEU A 104 -20.02 -5.26 8.54
C LEU A 104 -20.21 -3.87 9.16
N ASP A 105 -21.23 -3.70 10.01
CA ASP A 105 -21.49 -2.45 10.73
C ASP A 105 -20.30 -2.11 11.64
N PHE A 106 -19.78 -3.11 12.38
CA PHE A 106 -18.61 -2.95 13.25
C PHE A 106 -17.34 -2.53 12.48
N ILE A 107 -16.99 -3.22 11.40
CA ILE A 107 -15.77 -2.88 10.64
C ILE A 107 -15.92 -1.54 9.91
N THR A 108 -17.11 -1.22 9.40
CA THR A 108 -17.35 0.07 8.71
C THR A 108 -17.20 1.22 9.69
N PHE A 109 -17.72 1.07 10.91
CA PHE A 109 -17.52 2.05 11.99
C PHE A 109 -16.04 2.17 12.38
N SER A 110 -15.33 1.04 12.48
CA SER A 110 -13.94 1.01 12.97
C SER A 110 -12.92 1.53 11.95
N LEU A 111 -13.23 1.45 10.65
CA LEU A 111 -12.36 1.87 9.55
C LEU A 111 -12.70 3.28 9.02
N ALA A 112 -13.81 3.87 9.45
CA ALA A 112 -14.19 5.25 9.14
C ALA A 112 -13.67 6.28 10.15
N ALA A 113 -13.10 5.80 11.27
CA ALA A 113 -12.47 6.59 12.33
C ALA A 113 -10.94 6.61 12.14
#